data_AF-A0A3S4JVE4-F1
#
_entry.id   AF-A0A3S4JVE4-F1
#
_cell.length_a   1.000
_cell.length_b   1.000
_cell.length_c   1.000
_cell.angle_alpha   90.00
_cell.angle_beta   90.00
_cell.angle_gamma   90.00
#
_symmetry.space_group_name_H-M   'P 1'
#
loop_
_entity.id
_entity.type
_entity.pdbx_description
1 polymer ?
#
loop_
_entity_poly.entity_id
_entity_poly.type
_entity_poly.pdbx_seq_one_letter_code
_entity_poly.pdbx_strand_id
1 'polypeptide(L)'
;MKEAIKFLEKLDAERIIVLAPYHISKLKAKAPIYFVSRKESIKNLLEITYGKHLPHKNSQLCFSHNQFKIMQLILKNKNESNITSTLNISQQTLKIQKFNIMYKLKLRRMSDIVTLGITSYF
;
A
#
# COMPACT_ATOMS: atom_id res chain seq x y z
N MET A 1 0.42 12.30 7.85
CA MET A 1 1.36 11.62 6.91
C MET A 1 2.68 12.36 6.75
N LYS A 2 2.70 13.70 6.55
CA LYS A 2 3.97 14.46 6.48
C LYS A 2 4.83 14.35 7.75
N GLU A 3 4.21 14.38 8.93
CA GLU A 3 4.93 14.25 10.22
C GLU A 3 5.52 12.84 10.42
N ALA A 4 4.78 11.80 10.07
CA ALA A 4 5.29 10.42 10.13
C ALA A 4 6.52 10.21 9.24
N ILE A 5 6.55 10.82 8.05
CA ILE A 5 7.72 10.76 7.15
C ILE A 5 8.91 11.49 7.77
N LYS A 6 8.72 12.70 8.31
CA LYS A 6 9.78 13.45 9.02
C LYS A 6 10.33 12.70 10.23
N PHE A 7 9.47 11.95 10.92
CA PHE A 7 9.88 11.11 12.05
C PHE A 7 10.76 9.95 11.58
N LEU A 8 10.36 9.25 10.52
CA LEU A 8 11.12 8.14 9.94
C LEU A 8 12.50 8.56 9.40
N GLU A 9 12.63 9.78 8.88
CA GLU A 9 13.91 10.34 8.40
C GLU A 9 14.91 10.61 9.54
N LYS A 10 14.42 10.84 10.76
CA LYS A 10 15.23 11.12 11.96
C LYS A 10 15.53 9.87 12.79
N LEU A 11 14.94 8.74 12.43
CA LEU A 11 15.03 7.50 13.18
C LEU A 11 16.38 6.84 12.89
N ASP A 12 17.18 6.66 13.94
CA ASP A 12 18.42 5.90 13.87
C ASP A 12 18.12 4.45 14.26
N ALA A 13 17.74 3.66 13.26
CA ALA A 13 17.42 2.26 13.42
C ALA A 13 18.21 1.42 12.42
N GLU A 14 18.58 0.20 12.81
CA GLU A 14 19.24 -0.76 11.90
C GLU A 14 18.32 -1.16 10.75
N ARG A 15 17.02 -1.26 11.00
CA ARG A 15 15.97 -1.61 10.02
C ARG A 15 14.59 -1.13 10.47
N ILE A 16 13.69 -0.92 9.51
CA ILE A 16 12.29 -0.55 9.76
C ILE A 16 11.38 -1.62 9.17
N ILE A 17 10.48 -2.18 9.98
CA ILE A 17 9.50 -3.17 9.53
C ILE A 17 8.12 -2.50 9.51
N VAL A 18 7.52 -2.45 8.32
CA VAL A 18 6.18 -1.90 8.09
C VAL A 18 5.23 -3.05 7.82
N LEU A 19 4.23 -3.22 8.69
CA LEU A 19 3.18 -4.22 8.52
C LEU A 19 2.16 -3.76 7.48
N ALA A 20 2.53 -3.84 6.21
CA ALA A 20 1.68 -3.54 5.07
C ALA A 20 1.92 -4.54 3.91
N PRO A 21 0.87 -4.85 3.12
CA PRO A 21 0.93 -5.87 2.08
C PRO A 21 1.45 -5.31 0.74
N TYR A 22 1.79 -4.02 0.70
CA TYR A 22 2.26 -3.30 -0.48
C TYR A 22 3.36 -2.30 -0.10
N HIS A 23 4.24 -2.02 -1.04
CA HIS A 23 5.29 -1.02 -0.87
C HIS A 23 4.73 0.40 -0.97
N ILE A 24 5.05 1.23 0.01
CA ILE A 24 4.64 2.64 0.07
C ILE A 24 5.83 3.50 -0.38
N SER A 25 5.87 3.88 -1.65
CA SER A 25 7.03 4.57 -2.26
C SER A 25 7.38 5.93 -1.65
N LYS A 26 6.44 6.55 -0.92
CA LYS A 26 6.67 7.82 -0.20
C LYS A 26 7.37 7.63 1.15
N LEU A 27 7.41 6.40 1.67
CA LEU A 27 8.05 6.10 2.94
C LEU A 27 9.55 5.94 2.66
N LYS A 28 10.30 6.96 3.04
CA LYS A 28 11.76 7.01 2.88
C LYS A 28 12.38 7.15 4.28
N ALA A 29 13.46 6.44 4.50
CA ALA A 29 14.25 6.48 5.72
C ALA A 29 15.72 6.22 5.38
N LYS A 30 16.62 6.55 6.30
CA LYS A 30 18.04 6.18 6.17
C LYS A 30 18.26 4.68 6.34
N ALA A 31 17.44 4.06 7.19
CA ALA A 31 17.43 2.63 7.42
C ALA A 31 16.70 1.86 6.31
N PRO A 32 17.09 0.60 6.03
CA PRO A 32 16.33 -0.30 5.18
C PRO A 32 14.88 -0.47 5.67
N ILE A 33 13.92 -0.34 4.77
CA ILE A 33 12.49 -0.52 5.06
C ILE A 33 11.99 -1.83 4.46
N TYR A 34 11.36 -2.66 5.28
CA TYR A 34 10.77 -3.94 4.90
C TYR A 34 9.26 -3.89 5.04
N PHE A 35 8.53 -4.25 3.99
CA PHE A 35 7.08 -4.34 4.00
C PHE A 35 6.66 -5.80 4.19
N VAL A 36 5.94 -6.07 5.28
CA VAL A 36 5.55 -7.42 5.70
C VAL A 36 4.02 -7.50 5.77
N SER A 37 3.46 -8.58 5.25
CA SER A 37 2.02 -8.85 5.35
C SER A 37 1.59 -8.98 6.81
N ARG A 38 0.44 -8.41 7.19
CA ARG A 38 -0.15 -8.63 8.52
C ARG A 38 -0.64 -10.07 8.73
N LYS A 39 -0.73 -10.85 7.65
CA LYS A 39 -1.08 -12.27 7.70
C LYS A 39 0.14 -13.18 7.94
N GLU A 40 1.35 -12.61 8.08
CA GLU A 40 2.51 -13.45 8.38
C GLU A 40 2.37 -14.15 9.73
N SER A 41 2.92 -15.37 9.78
CA SER A 41 2.94 -16.16 11.01
C SER A 41 3.82 -15.49 12.06
N ILE A 42 3.51 -15.71 13.33
CA ILE A 42 4.32 -15.20 14.46
C ILE A 42 5.77 -15.68 14.34
N LYS A 43 5.98 -16.94 13.93
CA LYS A 43 7.33 -17.49 13.70
C LYS A 43 8.11 -16.66 12.67
N ASN A 44 7.49 -16.34 11.52
CA ASN A 44 8.13 -15.51 10.50
C ASN A 44 8.38 -14.09 11.03
N LEU A 45 7.45 -13.50 11.77
CA LEU A 45 7.64 -12.17 12.36
C LEU A 45 8.82 -12.13 13.35
N LEU A 46 9.00 -13.17 14.16
CA LEU A 46 10.13 -13.30 15.06
C LEU A 46 11.45 -13.43 14.29
N GLU A 47 11.50 -14.23 13.23
CA GLU A 47 12.68 -14.33 12.36
C GLU A 47 12.96 -13.01 11.63
N ILE A 48 11.94 -12.25 11.23
CA ILE A 48 12.10 -10.94 10.58
C ILE A 48 12.65 -9.91 11.57
N THR A 49 12.20 -9.96 12.82
CA THR A 49 12.56 -9.00 13.87
C THR A 49 13.96 -9.29 14.45
N TYR A 50 14.27 -10.57 14.70
CA TYR A 50 15.49 -10.98 15.40
C TYR A 50 16.50 -11.72 14.51
N GLY A 51 16.08 -12.21 13.34
CA GLY A 51 16.94 -12.96 12.42
C GLY A 51 17.86 -12.08 11.57
N LYS A 52 19.01 -12.66 11.18
CA LYS A 52 20.02 -12.00 10.35
C LYS A 52 19.65 -11.92 8.86
N HIS A 53 18.70 -12.73 8.39
CA HIS A 53 18.40 -12.86 6.97
C HIS A 53 16.91 -12.64 6.68
N LEU A 54 16.60 -11.56 5.98
CA LEU A 54 15.29 -11.31 5.43
C LEU A 54 15.30 -11.79 3.98
N PRO A 55 14.57 -12.86 3.61
CA PRO A 55 14.35 -13.13 2.20
C PRO A 55 13.59 -11.92 1.66
N HIS A 56 14.29 -11.12 0.85
CA HIS A 56 13.75 -9.89 0.28
C HIS A 56 12.65 -10.24 -0.72
N LYS A 57 11.45 -10.53 -0.22
CA LYS A 57 10.23 -10.51 -1.04
C LYS A 57 9.89 -9.04 -1.23
N ASN A 58 10.50 -8.43 -2.24
CA ASN A 58 9.97 -7.21 -2.82
C ASN A 58 8.47 -7.43 -3.00
N SER A 59 7.65 -6.65 -2.29
CA SER A 59 6.22 -6.68 -2.57
C SER A 59 6.09 -6.32 -4.05
N GLN A 60 5.65 -7.27 -4.86
CA GLN A 60 5.64 -7.15 -6.33
C GLN A 60 4.75 -5.99 -6.82
N LEU A 61 4.02 -5.35 -5.90
CA LEU A 61 2.98 -4.37 -6.16
C LEU A 61 3.27 -3.06 -5.41
N CYS A 62 3.61 -2.02 -6.17
CA CYS A 62 3.74 -0.65 -5.70
C CYS A 62 2.57 0.19 -6.23
N PHE A 63 1.85 0.88 -5.34
CA PHE A 63 0.77 1.82 -5.73
C PHE A 63 1.17 3.27 -5.47
N SER A 64 0.80 4.16 -6.38
CA SER A 64 0.97 5.59 -6.13
C SER A 64 0.01 6.06 -5.03
N HIS A 65 0.30 7.21 -4.40
CA HIS A 65 -0.58 7.77 -3.39
C HIS A 65 -2.00 8.06 -3.90
N ASN A 66 -2.13 8.46 -5.18
CA ASN A 66 -3.43 8.66 -5.79
C ASN A 66 -4.13 7.32 -6.07
N GLN A 67 -3.40 6.30 -6.51
CA GLN A 67 -3.95 4.95 -6.67
C GLN A 67 -4.46 4.40 -5.34
N PHE A 68 -3.70 4.59 -4.27
CA PHE A 68 -4.08 4.22 -2.91
C PHE A 68 -5.38 4.91 -2.47
N LYS A 69 -5.48 6.23 -2.64
CA LYS A 69 -6.70 6.98 -2.31
C LYS A 69 -7.92 6.53 -3.13
N ILE A 70 -7.74 6.26 -4.43
CA ILE A 70 -8.80 5.74 -5.29
C ILE A 70 -9.30 4.40 -4.74
N MET A 71 -8.39 3.49 -4.39
CA MET A 71 -8.74 2.19 -3.79
C MET A 71 -9.51 2.38 -2.48
N GLN A 72 -9.07 3.26 -1.58
CA GLN A 72 -9.78 3.55 -0.32
C GLN A 72 -11.22 4.03 -0.57
N LEU A 73 -11.42 4.96 -1.49
CA LEU A 73 -12.74 5.51 -1.77
C LEU A 73 -13.67 4.47 -2.41
N ILE A 74 -13.13 3.61 -3.27
CA ILE A 74 -13.88 2.49 -3.86
C ILE A 74 -14.28 1.47 -2.79
N LEU A 75 -13.37 1.12 -1.88
CA LEU A 75 -13.66 0.22 -0.75
C LEU A 75 -14.70 0.80 0.20
N LYS A 76 -14.77 2.12 0.32
CA LYS A 76 -15.82 2.85 1.04
C LYS A 76 -17.13 3.04 0.24
N ASN A 77 -17.27 2.31 -0.87
CA ASN A 77 -18.43 2.34 -1.77
C ASN A 77 -18.80 3.75 -2.26
N LYS A 78 -17.81 4.63 -2.48
CA LYS A 78 -18.03 5.94 -3.09
C LYS A 78 -18.20 5.79 -4.60
N ASN A 79 -19.20 6.48 -5.15
CA ASN A 79 -19.45 6.51 -6.58
C ASN A 79 -18.34 7.31 -7.32
N GLU A 80 -18.35 7.24 -8.65
CA GLU A 80 -17.30 7.87 -9.45
C GLU A 80 -17.27 9.40 -9.34
N SER A 81 -18.44 10.06 -9.25
CA SER A 81 -18.51 11.52 -9.12
C SER A 81 -17.97 12.03 -7.78
N ASN A 82 -18.21 11.29 -6.70
CA ASN A 82 -17.60 11.56 -5.39
C ASN A 82 -16.08 11.36 -5.44
N ILE A 83 -15.59 10.34 -6.15
CA ILE A 83 -14.14 10.09 -6.26
C ILE A 83 -13.44 11.19 -7.06
N THR A 84 -14.00 11.57 -8.22
CA THR A 84 -13.40 12.61 -9.08
C THR A 84 -13.36 13.96 -8.37
N SER A 85 -14.44 14.34 -7.69
CA SER A 85 -14.50 15.58 -6.91
C SER A 85 -13.54 15.58 -5.72
N THR A 86 -13.50 14.49 -4.94
CA THR A 86 -12.61 14.38 -3.76
C THR A 86 -11.12 14.44 -4.14
N LEU A 87 -10.76 13.87 -5.30
CA LEU A 87 -9.37 13.82 -5.76
C LEU A 87 -9.01 14.94 -6.74
N ASN A 88 -9.96 15.78 -7.11
CA ASN A 88 -9.83 16.81 -8.14
C ASN A 88 -9.21 16.27 -9.44
N ILE A 89 -9.81 15.19 -9.99
CA ILE A 89 -9.37 14.55 -11.24
C ILE A 89 -10.54 14.41 -12.21
N SER A 90 -10.27 14.33 -13.51
CA SER A 90 -11.30 14.05 -14.50
C SER A 90 -11.80 12.61 -14.42
N GLN A 91 -13.00 12.34 -14.95
CA GLN A 91 -13.52 10.98 -15.09
C GLN A 91 -12.61 10.10 -15.94
N GLN A 92 -11.99 10.66 -16.99
CA GLN A 92 -11.06 9.95 -17.85
C GLN A 92 -9.79 9.54 -17.10
N THR A 93 -9.24 10.42 -16.27
CA THR A 93 -8.13 10.09 -15.37
C THR A 93 -8.52 8.98 -14.40
N LEU A 94 -9.72 9.04 -13.80
CA LEU A 94 -10.20 7.98 -12.91
C LEU A 94 -10.30 6.62 -13.63
N LYS A 95 -10.83 6.59 -14.87
CA LYS A 95 -10.93 5.37 -15.69
C LYS A 95 -9.56 4.73 -15.94
N ILE A 96 -8.57 5.54 -16.33
CA ILE A 96 -7.18 5.07 -16.55
C ILE A 96 -6.57 4.53 -15.25
N GLN A 97 -6.75 5.23 -14.13
CA GLN A 97 -6.21 4.79 -12.85
C GLN A 97 -6.87 3.51 -12.35
N LYS A 98 -8.20 3.36 -12.50
CA LYS A 98 -8.92 2.10 -12.21
C LYS A 98 -8.35 0.95 -13.01
N PHE A 99 -8.12 1.14 -14.32
CA PHE A 99 -7.49 0.14 -15.17
C PHE A 99 -6.08 -0.24 -14.69
N ASN A 100 -5.24 0.74 -14.39
CA ASN A 100 -3.87 0.48 -13.90
C ASN A 100 -3.86 -0.27 -12.57
N ILE A 101 -4.78 0.05 -11.66
CA ILE A 101 -4.94 -0.66 -10.38
C ILE A 101 -5.39 -2.10 -10.64
N MET A 102 -6.42 -2.28 -11.48
CA MET A 102 -6.92 -3.61 -11.85
C MET A 102 -5.81 -4.47 -12.47
N TYR A 103 -5.03 -3.92 -13.39
CA TYR A 103 -3.93 -4.62 -14.04
C TYR A 103 -2.87 -5.07 -13.04
N LYS A 104 -2.43 -4.18 -12.14
CA LYS A 104 -1.47 -4.52 -11.07
C LYS A 104 -2.00 -5.63 -10.17
N LEU A 105 -3.28 -5.58 -9.80
CA LEU A 105 -3.91 -6.57 -8.92
C LEU A 105 -4.42 -7.81 -9.65
N LYS A 106 -4.27 -7.89 -10.99
CA LYS A 106 -4.82 -8.94 -11.84
C LYS A 106 -6.34 -9.14 -11.66
N LEU A 107 -7.08 -8.04 -11.48
CA LEU A 107 -8.53 -8.04 -11.30
C LEU A 107 -9.26 -7.98 -12.65
N ARG A 108 -10.37 -8.70 -12.76
CA ARG A 108 -11.28 -8.62 -13.93
C ARG A 108 -12.23 -7.44 -13.82
N ARG A 109 -12.70 -7.13 -12.61
CA ARG A 109 -13.55 -5.96 -12.33
C ARG A 109 -12.99 -5.19 -11.15
N MET A 110 -13.17 -3.87 -11.17
CA MET A 110 -12.72 -3.04 -10.04
C MET A 110 -13.44 -3.40 -8.73
N SER A 111 -14.70 -3.86 -8.81
CA SER A 111 -15.45 -4.37 -7.65
C SER A 111 -14.77 -5.53 -6.94
N ASP A 112 -14.01 -6.36 -7.67
CA ASP A 112 -13.33 -7.53 -7.12
C ASP A 112 -12.23 -7.16 -6.13
N ILE A 113 -11.87 -5.88 -6.04
CA ILE A 113 -10.93 -5.36 -5.05
C ILE A 113 -11.34 -5.69 -3.60
N VAL A 114 -12.65 -5.83 -3.33
CA VAL A 114 -13.18 -6.19 -2.00
C VAL A 114 -12.84 -7.63 -1.61
N THR A 115 -12.67 -8.53 -2.58
CA THR A 115 -12.44 -9.97 -2.34
C THR A 115 -10.99 -10.28 -1.99
N LEU A 116 -10.06 -9.35 -2.29
CA LEU A 116 -8.65 -9.49 -1.98
C LEU A 116 -8.35 -9.46 -0.46
N GLY A 117 -9.35 -9.23 0.40
CA GLY A 117 -9.17 -9.12 1.85
C GLY A 117 -8.23 -7.99 2.26
N ILE A 118 -7.96 -7.07 1.32
CA ILE A 118 -7.12 -5.90 1.50
C ILE A 118 -7.84 -4.78 2.23
N THR A 119 -9.17 -4.85 2.37
CA THR A 119 -10.02 -3.91 3.13
C THR A 119 -9.47 -3.58 4.51
N SER A 120 -8.89 -4.56 5.20
CA SER A 120 -8.30 -4.35 6.51
C SER A 120 -7.09 -3.40 6.49
N TYR A 121 -6.48 -3.15 5.33
CA TYR A 121 -5.23 -2.40 5.13
C TYR A 121 -5.44 -0.99 4.55
N PHE A 122 -6.69 -0.55 4.43
CA PHE A 122 -7.13 0.71 3.83
C PHE A 122 -8.04 1.49 4.78
#